data_AF-A0A435GNX4-F1
#
_entry.id   AF-A0A435GNX4-F1
#
_cell.length_a   1.000
_cell.length_b   1.000
_cell.length_c   1.000
_cell.angle_alpha   90.00
_cell.angle_beta   90.00
_cell.angle_gamma   90.00
#
_symmetry.space_group_name_H-M   'P 1'
#
loop_
_entity.id
_entity.type
_entity.pdbx_description
1 polymer ?
#
loop_
_entity_poly.entity_id
_entity_poly.type
_entity_poly.pdbx_seq_one_letter_code
_entity_poly.pdbx_strand_id
1 'polypeptide(L)' 'MANDTRTRILETTGLLLRQRGYHGTSLNDILSASGAPRGSLYFHFPGGKDQLVIE' A
#
# COMPACT_ATOMS: atom_id res chain seq x y z
N MET A 1 5.12 13.73 -9.40
CA MET A 1 4.38 12.54 -9.89
C MET A 1 3.69 11.84 -8.72
N ALA A 2 2.87 12.55 -7.94
CA ALA A 2 2.19 11.97 -6.77
C ALA A 2 1.24 10.82 -7.15
N ASN A 3 0.70 10.87 -8.37
CA ASN A 3 -0.13 9.81 -8.93
C ASN A 3 0.65 8.49 -9.08
N ASP A 4 1.95 8.56 -9.43
CA ASP A 4 2.78 7.37 -9.61
C ASP A 4 3.04 6.64 -8.28
N THR A 5 3.31 7.38 -7.20
CA THR A 5 3.47 6.77 -5.87
C THR A 5 2.18 6.12 -5.37
N ARG A 6 1.04 6.81 -5.54
CA ARG A 6 -0.28 6.28 -5.13
C ARG A 6 -0.62 4.99 -5.88
N THR A 7 -0.45 4.99 -7.21
CA THR A 7 -0.69 3.81 -8.05
C THR A 7 0.21 2.64 -7.65
N ARG A 8 1.51 2.87 -7.47
CA ARG A 8 2.45 1.82 -7.03
C ARG A 8 2.07 1.19 -5.70
N ILE A 9 1.61 2.00 -4.73
CA ILE A 9 1.14 1.48 -3.44
C ILE A 9 -0.09 0.59 -3.62
N LEU A 10 -1.07 0.98 -4.45
CA LEU A 10 -2.28 0.18 -4.70
C LEU A 10 -1.98 -1.13 -5.44
N GLU A 11 -1.18 -1.06 -6.52
CA GLU A 11 -0.80 -2.25 -7.29
C GLU A 11 -0.07 -3.26 -6.41
N THR A 12 0.89 -2.79 -5.61
CA THR A 12 1.62 -3.62 -4.66
C THR A 12 0.69 -4.22 -3.61
N THR A 13 -0.24 -3.43 -3.07
CA THR A 13 -1.20 -3.92 -2.09
C THR A 13 -2.06 -5.04 -2.67
N GLY A 14 -2.62 -4.85 -3.87
CA GLY A 14 -3.42 -5.88 -4.54
C GLY A 14 -2.63 -7.15 -4.86
N LEU A 15 -1.34 -7.04 -5.19
CA LEU A 15 -0.46 -8.20 -5.36
C LEU A 15 -0.27 -8.97 -4.05
N LEU A 16 0.06 -8.27 -2.96
CA LEU A 16 0.29 -8.90 -1.66
C LEU A 16 -0.97 -9.53 -1.09
N LEU A 17 -2.12 -8.84 -1.19
CA LEU A 17 -3.40 -9.39 -0.73
C LEU A 17 -3.77 -10.68 -1.46
N ARG A 18 -3.54 -10.78 -2.78
CA ARG A 18 -3.76 -12.02 -3.54
C ARG A 18 -2.86 -13.18 -3.08
N GLN A 19 -1.64 -12.89 -2.63
CA GLN A 19 -0.67 -13.93 -2.25
C GLN A 19 -0.87 -14.44 -0.83
N ARG A 20 -1.21 -13.57 0.13
CA ARG A 20 -1.19 -13.90 1.57
C ARG A 20 -2.39 -13.37 2.36
N GLY A 21 -3.37 -12.77 1.68
CA GLY A 21 -4.56 -12.20 2.30
C GLY A 21 -4.28 -10.95 3.12
N TYR A 22 -5.36 -10.41 3.71
CA TYR A 22 -5.33 -9.18 4.50
C TYR A 22 -4.46 -9.30 5.76
N HIS A 23 -4.65 -10.37 6.54
CA HIS A 23 -3.91 -10.56 7.80
C HIS A 23 -2.43 -10.89 7.57
N GLY A 24 -2.07 -11.49 6.42
CA GLY A 24 -0.67 -11.78 6.07
C GLY A 24 0.09 -10.58 5.48
N THR A 25 -0.60 -9.48 5.17
CA THR A 25 -0.01 -8.28 4.59
C THR A 25 0.07 -7.16 5.63
N SER A 26 1.26 -6.61 5.89
CA SER A 26 1.45 -5.44 6.74
C SER A 26 1.70 -4.16 5.93
N LEU A 27 1.58 -3.00 6.56
CA LEU A 27 1.98 -1.73 5.93
C LEU A 27 3.47 -1.70 5.57
N ASN A 28 4.32 -2.33 6.37
CA ASN A 28 5.76 -2.38 6.09
C ASN A 28 6.05 -3.22 4.85
N ASP A 29 5.31 -4.30 4.64
CA ASP A 29 5.42 -5.09 3.41
C ASP A 29 5.08 -4.27 2.17
N ILE A 30 3.98 -3.52 2.23
CA ILE A 30 3.53 -2.66 1.14
C ILE A 30 4.55 -1.56 0.86
N LEU A 31 5.09 -0.92 1.89
CA LEU A 31 6.14 0.10 1.75
C LEU A 31 7.42 -0.47 1.14
N SER A 32 7.85 -1.65 1.62
CA SER A 32 9.04 -2.32 1.11
C SER A 32 8.90 -2.74 -0.34
N ALA A 33 7.74 -3.27 -0.74
CA ALA A 33 7.52 -3.76 -2.10
C ALA A 33 7.18 -2.63 -3.10
N SER A 34 6.53 -1.55 -2.66
CA SER A 34 6.24 -0.38 -3.53
C SER A 34 7.44 0.56 -3.68
N GLY A 35 8.45 0.46 -2.80
CA GLY A 35 9.56 1.40 -2.70
C GLY A 35 9.11 2.80 -2.25
N ALA A 36 7.88 2.96 -1.75
CA ALA A 36 7.34 4.24 -1.35
C ALA A 36 7.85 4.63 0.06
N PRO A 37 8.17 5.92 0.28
CA PRO A 37 8.43 6.42 1.63
C PRO A 37 7.19 6.29 2.51
N ARG A 38 7.37 5.98 3.79
CA ARG A 38 6.26 5.88 4.76
C ARG A 38 5.40 7.15 4.81
N GLY A 39 6.02 8.33 4.71
CA GLY A 39 5.31 9.61 4.69
C GLY A 39 4.36 9.74 3.49
N SER A 40 4.75 9.24 2.32
CA SER A 40 3.89 9.27 1.12
C SER A 40 2.68 8.35 1.27
N LEU A 41 2.84 7.18 1.92
CA LEU A 41 1.70 6.30 2.20
C LEU A 41 0.68 6.99 3.07
N TYR A 42 1.07 7.60 4.19
CA TYR A 42 0.11 8.29 5.06
C TYR A 42 -0.44 9.58 4.46
N PHE A 43 0.30 10.22 3.54
CA PHE A 43 -0.21 11.36 2.78
C PHE A 43 -1.32 10.96 1.80
N HIS A 44 -1.18 9.82 1.11
CA HIS A 44 -2.16 9.34 0.13
C HIS A 44 -3.29 8.50 0.75
N PHE A 45 -2.96 7.75 1.80
CA PHE A 45 -3.82 6.80 2.47
C PHE A 45 -3.76 7.05 3.99
N PRO A 46 -4.34 8.15 4.48
CA PRO A 46 -4.35 8.48 5.91
C PRO A 46 -5.03 7.40 6.76
N GLY A 47 -5.97 6.62 6.19
CA GLY A 47 -6.57 5.44 6.83
C GLY A 47 -5.70 4.19 6.82
N GLY A 48 -4.47 4.27 6.31
CA GLY A 48 -3.49 3.19 6.33
C GLY A 48 -3.95 1.95 5.58
N LYS A 49 -3.73 0.76 6.19
CA LYS A 49 -3.97 -0.53 5.53
C LYS A 49 -5.44 -0.74 5.21
N ASP A 50 -6.33 -0.25 6.06
CA ASP A 50 -7.77 -0.44 5.92
C ASP A 50 -8.31 0.35 4.75
N GLN A 51 -7.81 1.58 4.55
CA GLN A 51 -8.14 2.34 3.35
C GLN A 51 -7.62 1.66 2.09
N LEU A 52 -6.38 1.15 2.13
CA LEU A 52 -5.75 0.49 0.99
C LEU A 52 -6.48 -0.78 0.50
N VAL A 53 -7.24 -1.45 1.36
CA VAL A 53 -7.98 -2.66 0.98
C VAL A 53 -9.42 -2.39 0.55
N ILE A 54 -9.90 -1.16 0.71
CA ILE A 54 -11.24 -0.72 0.31
C ILE A 54 -11.20 -0.03 -1.06
N GLU A 55 -10.06 0.56 -1.43
CA GLU A 55 -9.81 1.11 -2.77
C GLU A 55 -9.43 0.05 -3.82
#